data_AF-A0A4Y9RBP0-F1
#
_entry.id   AF-A0A4Y9RBP0-F1
#
_cell.length_a   1.000
_cell.length_b   1.000
_cell.length_c   1.000
_cell.angle_alpha   90.00
_cell.angle_beta   90.00
_cell.angle_gamma   90.00
#
_symmetry.space_group_name_H-M   'P 1'
#
loop_
_entity.id
_entity.type
_entity.pdbx_description
1 polymer ?
#
loop_
_entity_poly.entity_id
_entity_poly.type
_entity_poly.pdbx_seq_one_letter_code
_entity_poly.pdbx_strand_id
1 'polypeptide(L)'
;MTENHRCDSETWKRATARLNRSVAAMMRRGLDDQTAAELNRAGHTLSSLQLTGDDELTRLGLSARQIAGLRRGGRADIPFATLARVLWKNRSTCCVCRKAGQAIIVHHISPWATSRDHSDANLAVLCLEHHARAHSRGDLEQNLTPRRLRDSKDRWEQEVCQLDARGSGPF
;
A
#
# COMPACT_ATOMS: atom_id res chain seq x y z
N MET A 1 13.34 -20.85 -50.03
CA MET A 1 12.04 -20.31 -49.58
C MET A 1 11.94 -20.50 -48.09
N THR A 2 11.73 -19.38 -47.41
CA THR A 2 11.21 -19.16 -46.04
C THR A 2 12.05 -19.64 -44.84
N GLU A 3 12.68 -18.62 -44.25
CA GLU A 3 13.46 -18.58 -43.02
C GLU A 3 12.69 -19.01 -41.76
N ASN A 4 13.46 -19.70 -40.93
CA ASN A 4 13.18 -20.13 -39.59
C ASN A 4 12.95 -18.91 -38.67
N HIS A 5 11.70 -18.64 -38.29
CA HIS A 5 11.36 -17.62 -37.31
C HIS A 5 11.72 -18.09 -35.88
N ARG A 6 12.98 -17.89 -35.49
CA ARG A 6 13.32 -17.79 -34.07
C ARG A 6 12.90 -16.39 -33.59
N CYS A 7 11.80 -16.34 -32.86
CA CYS A 7 11.40 -15.17 -32.08
C CYS A 7 12.44 -14.98 -30.96
N ASP A 8 13.40 -14.08 -31.20
CA ASP A 8 14.52 -13.84 -30.30
C ASP A 8 14.06 -13.21 -28.99
N SER A 9 14.11 -14.00 -27.92
CA SER A 9 13.95 -13.55 -26.54
C SER A 9 15.01 -12.52 -26.07
N GLU A 10 15.91 -12.08 -26.94
CA GLU A 10 16.97 -11.11 -26.65
C GLU A 10 16.66 -9.71 -27.20
N THR A 11 15.84 -9.60 -28.24
CA THR A 11 15.41 -8.31 -28.80
C THR A 11 14.48 -7.56 -27.86
N TRP A 12 13.60 -8.26 -27.13
CA TRP A 12 12.76 -7.62 -26.09
C TRP A 12 13.61 -7.09 -24.92
N LYS A 13 14.68 -7.80 -24.52
CA LYS A 13 15.58 -7.39 -23.43
C LYS A 13 16.36 -6.13 -23.80
N ARG A 14 16.81 -6.02 -25.06
CA ARG A 14 17.56 -4.87 -25.58
C ARG A 14 16.68 -3.62 -25.76
N ALA A 15 15.43 -3.76 -26.18
CA ALA A 15 14.49 -2.63 -26.27
C ALA A 15 14.13 -2.03 -24.90
N THR A 16 14.01 -2.87 -23.86
CA THR A 16 13.73 -2.41 -22.48
C THR A 16 14.84 -1.58 -21.84
N ALA A 17 16.08 -1.64 -22.36
CA ALA A 17 17.21 -0.89 -21.79
C ALA A 17 17.10 0.64 -21.99
N ARG A 18 16.22 1.12 -22.89
CA ARG A 18 15.99 2.55 -23.16
C ARG A 18 14.64 3.07 -22.65
N LEU A 19 13.82 2.21 -22.06
CA LEU A 19 12.51 2.55 -21.52
C LEU A 19 12.63 3.02 -20.07
N ASN A 20 11.97 4.13 -19.74
CA ASN A 20 11.83 4.60 -18.36
C ASN A 20 11.32 3.44 -17.49
N ARG A 21 11.97 3.20 -16.34
CA ARG A 21 11.66 2.09 -15.42
C ARG A 21 10.17 2.05 -15.06
N SER A 22 9.52 3.22 -14.92
CA SER A 22 8.07 3.34 -14.64
C SER A 22 7.23 2.85 -15.82
N VAL A 23 7.57 3.24 -17.05
CA VAL A 23 6.88 2.81 -18.28
C VAL A 23 6.99 1.30 -18.44
N ALA A 24 8.20 0.74 -18.29
CA ALA A 24 8.40 -0.70 -18.36
C ALA A 24 7.61 -1.46 -17.26
N ALA A 25 7.48 -0.87 -16.07
CA ALA A 25 6.69 -1.45 -14.98
C ALA A 25 5.18 -1.45 -15.28
N MET A 26 4.66 -0.38 -15.88
CA MET A 26 3.27 -0.28 -16.34
C MET A 26 2.98 -1.30 -17.46
N MET A 27 3.88 -1.43 -18.44
CA MET A 27 3.72 -2.38 -19.54
C MET A 27 3.67 -3.83 -19.05
N ARG A 28 4.47 -4.20 -18.04
CA ARG A 28 4.38 -5.53 -17.38
C ARG A 28 3.02 -5.81 -16.73
N ARG A 29 2.18 -4.79 -16.54
CA ARG A 29 0.82 -4.91 -16.01
C ARG A 29 -0.25 -4.88 -17.11
N GLY A 30 0.16 -4.88 -18.38
CA GLY A 30 -0.75 -4.97 -19.53
C GLY A 30 -1.20 -3.63 -20.07
N LEU A 31 -0.51 -2.53 -19.73
CA LEU A 31 -0.66 -1.26 -20.44
C LEU A 31 0.17 -1.33 -21.73
N ASP A 32 -0.36 -0.79 -22.82
CA ASP A 32 0.40 -0.55 -24.04
C ASP A 32 1.45 0.56 -23.84
N ASP A 33 2.41 0.61 -24.76
CA ASP A 33 3.55 1.53 -24.71
C ASP A 33 3.11 3.00 -24.79
N GLN A 34 2.14 3.32 -25.65
CA GLN A 34 1.60 4.67 -25.81
C GLN A 34 0.93 5.16 -24.50
N THR A 35 -0.03 4.39 -23.98
CA THR A 35 -0.74 4.72 -22.73
C THR A 35 0.24 4.83 -21.56
N ALA A 36 1.20 3.91 -21.44
CA ALA A 36 2.20 3.95 -20.37
C ALA A 36 3.12 5.19 -20.48
N ALA A 37 3.49 5.60 -21.69
CA ALA A 37 4.30 6.79 -21.91
C ALA A 37 3.52 8.09 -21.63
N GLU A 38 2.24 8.15 -21.98
CA GLU A 38 1.35 9.28 -21.67
C GLU A 38 1.16 9.45 -20.16
N LEU A 39 0.83 8.37 -19.45
CA LEU A 39 0.67 8.39 -17.99
C LEU A 39 1.97 8.80 -17.29
N ASN A 40 3.11 8.29 -17.74
CA ASN A 40 4.40 8.66 -17.17
C ASN A 40 4.75 10.14 -17.44
N ARG A 41 4.42 10.68 -18.63
CA ARG A 41 4.59 12.12 -18.93
C ARG A 41 3.67 13.00 -18.08
N ALA A 42 2.48 12.52 -17.74
CA ALA A 42 1.57 13.16 -16.80
C ALA A 42 2.00 13.01 -15.32
N GLY A 43 3.15 12.38 -15.05
CA GLY A 43 3.71 12.23 -13.71
C GLY A 43 3.19 11.03 -12.92
N HIS A 44 2.41 10.14 -13.54
CA HIS A 44 1.96 8.93 -12.88
C HIS A 44 3.09 7.88 -12.80
N THR A 45 3.11 7.16 -11.68
CA THR A 45 3.95 5.98 -11.48
C THR A 45 3.06 4.75 -11.35
N LEU A 46 3.64 3.54 -11.46
CA LEU A 46 2.86 2.33 -11.20
C LEU A 46 2.23 2.35 -9.81
N SER A 47 2.98 2.79 -8.80
CA SER A 47 2.50 2.87 -7.42
C SER A 47 1.34 3.86 -7.27
N SER A 48 1.39 5.03 -7.92
CA SER A 48 0.27 5.97 -7.88
C SER A 48 -0.98 5.38 -8.52
N LEU A 49 -0.86 4.72 -9.68
CA LEU A 49 -1.99 4.06 -10.36
C LEU A 49 -2.59 2.93 -9.52
N GLN A 50 -1.78 2.22 -8.73
CA GLN A 50 -2.27 1.18 -7.83
C GLN A 50 -3.06 1.71 -6.63
N LEU A 51 -2.87 2.98 -6.27
CA LEU A 51 -3.58 3.70 -5.20
C LEU A 51 -4.82 4.44 -5.71
N THR A 52 -4.82 4.82 -6.98
CA THR A 52 -5.98 5.46 -7.63
C THR A 52 -7.16 4.48 -7.68
N GLY A 53 -8.39 4.96 -7.43
CA GLY A 53 -9.62 4.14 -7.52
C GLY A 53 -10.02 3.82 -8.97
N ASP A 54 -10.81 2.77 -9.17
CA ASP A 54 -11.19 2.28 -10.52
C ASP A 54 -11.93 3.35 -11.35
N ASP A 55 -12.80 4.16 -10.74
CA ASP A 55 -13.52 5.24 -11.43
C ASP A 55 -12.57 6.32 -11.97
N GLU A 56 -11.55 6.67 -11.18
CA GLU A 56 -10.55 7.65 -11.58
C GLU A 56 -9.61 7.07 -12.64
N LEU A 57 -9.23 5.80 -12.55
CA LEU A 57 -8.47 5.13 -13.62
C LEU A 57 -9.26 5.10 -14.93
N THR A 58 -10.58 4.92 -14.85
CA THR A 58 -11.47 4.98 -16.01
C THR A 58 -11.49 6.40 -16.61
N ARG A 59 -11.54 7.44 -15.77
CA ARG A 59 -11.43 8.84 -16.21
C ARG A 59 -10.07 9.17 -16.82
N LEU A 60 -9.00 8.50 -16.39
CA LEU A 60 -7.67 8.56 -17.00
C LEU A 60 -7.57 7.79 -18.32
N GLY A 61 -8.67 7.21 -18.82
CA GLY A 61 -8.74 6.53 -20.10
C GLY A 61 -8.36 5.05 -20.06
N LEU A 62 -8.18 4.45 -18.89
CA LEU A 62 -7.84 3.04 -18.79
C LEU A 62 -9.08 2.16 -18.98
N SER A 63 -8.96 1.16 -19.85
CA SER A 63 -9.96 0.12 -20.03
C SER A 63 -10.06 -0.81 -18.80
N ALA A 64 -11.22 -1.45 -18.64
CA ALA A 64 -11.43 -2.46 -17.59
C ALA A 64 -10.36 -3.58 -17.60
N ARG A 65 -9.86 -3.96 -18.79
CA ARG A 65 -8.78 -4.94 -18.95
C ARG A 65 -7.45 -4.43 -18.38
N GLN A 66 -7.09 -3.18 -18.65
CA GLN A 66 -5.86 -2.54 -18.13
C GLN A 66 -5.97 -2.34 -16.62
N ILE A 67 -7.12 -1.89 -16.12
CA ILE A 67 -7.39 -1.76 -14.68
C ILE A 67 -7.22 -3.13 -14.00
N ALA A 68 -7.85 -4.18 -14.51
CA ALA A 68 -7.68 -5.53 -13.99
C ALA A 68 -6.20 -5.97 -13.99
N GLY A 69 -5.42 -5.58 -15.00
CA GLY A 69 -3.97 -5.81 -15.06
C GLY A 69 -3.19 -5.10 -13.95
N LEU A 70 -3.51 -3.84 -13.67
CA LEU A 70 -2.96 -3.10 -12.53
C LEU A 70 -3.32 -3.76 -11.20
N ARG A 71 -4.56 -4.25 -11.07
CA ARG A 71 -5.07 -4.89 -9.85
C ARG A 71 -4.48 -6.28 -9.58
N ARG A 72 -4.14 -7.05 -10.62
CA ARG A 72 -3.51 -8.38 -10.50
C ARG A 72 -2.10 -8.36 -9.93
N GLY A 73 -1.40 -7.24 -10.02
CA GLY A 73 -0.05 -7.16 -9.48
C GLY A 73 0.01 -6.88 -7.98
N GLY A 74 1.19 -7.12 -7.39
CA GLY A 74 1.43 -6.97 -5.95
C GLY A 74 1.12 -5.57 -5.42
N ARG A 75 0.77 -5.49 -4.13
CA ARG A 75 0.56 -4.25 -3.37
C ARG A 75 1.78 -3.33 -3.48
N ALA A 76 1.54 -2.03 -3.68
CA ALA A 76 2.60 -1.04 -3.59
C ALA A 76 3.09 -0.93 -2.13
N ASP A 77 4.36 -0.62 -1.92
CA ASP A 77 4.84 -0.38 -0.56
C ASP A 77 4.14 0.84 0.06
N ILE A 78 3.94 0.80 1.37
CA ILE A 78 3.44 1.96 2.12
C ILE A 78 4.48 3.08 1.95
N PRO A 79 4.10 4.26 1.44
CA PRO A 79 5.03 5.36 1.28
C PRO A 79 5.72 5.69 2.60
N PHE A 80 7.05 5.88 2.58
CA PHE A 80 7.84 6.06 3.80
C PHE A 80 7.32 7.19 4.70
N ALA A 81 6.93 8.34 4.12
CA ALA A 81 6.37 9.45 4.87
C ALA A 81 5.09 9.07 5.64
N THR A 82 4.25 8.21 5.05
CA THR A 82 3.04 7.70 5.72
C THR A 82 3.40 6.67 6.78
N LEU A 83 4.31 5.74 6.47
CA LEU A 83 4.79 4.75 7.43
C LEU A 83 5.39 5.43 8.67
N ALA A 84 6.32 6.36 8.48
CA ALA A 84 6.97 7.11 9.55
C ALA A 84 5.96 7.89 10.40
N ARG A 85 4.99 8.56 9.76
CA ARG A 85 3.93 9.29 10.48
C ARG A 85 3.08 8.37 11.35
N VAL A 86 2.63 7.23 10.82
CA VAL A 86 1.82 6.25 11.56
C VAL A 86 2.61 5.69 12.74
N LEU A 87 3.88 5.35 12.53
CA LEU A 87 4.76 4.89 13.60
C LEU A 87 4.95 5.96 14.68
N TRP A 88 5.18 7.22 14.30
CA TRP A 88 5.36 8.32 15.24
C TRP A 88 4.11 8.56 16.09
N LYS A 89 2.93 8.67 15.47
CA LYS A 89 1.65 8.88 16.17
C LYS A 89 1.32 7.77 17.18
N ASN A 90 1.90 6.59 17.00
CA ASN A 90 1.70 5.46 17.88
C ASN A 90 2.93 5.19 18.78
N ARG A 91 3.95 6.07 18.79
CA ARG A 91 5.27 5.87 19.44
C ARG A 91 5.86 4.47 19.19
N SER A 92 5.75 3.99 17.94
CA SER A 92 6.16 2.65 17.52
C SER A 92 5.65 1.53 18.44
N THR A 93 4.44 1.70 18.98
CA THR A 93 3.84 0.82 19.97
C THR A 93 2.49 0.32 19.47
N CYS A 94 2.16 -0.94 19.78
CA CYS A 94 0.88 -1.53 19.42
C CYS A 94 -0.29 -0.72 20.00
N CYS A 95 -1.22 -0.27 19.15
CA CYS A 95 -2.37 0.52 19.61
C CYS A 95 -3.40 -0.25 20.44
N VAL A 96 -3.31 -1.59 20.49
CA VAL A 96 -4.22 -2.45 21.25
C VAL A 96 -3.71 -2.72 22.67
N CYS A 97 -2.50 -3.28 22.82
CA CYS A 97 -1.97 -3.59 24.15
C CYS A 97 -1.09 -2.50 24.76
N ARG A 98 -0.61 -1.55 23.95
CA ARG A 98 0.22 -0.41 24.36
C ARG A 98 1.53 -0.80 25.08
N LYS A 99 1.98 -2.05 24.90
CA LYS A 99 3.23 -2.56 25.48
C LYS A 99 4.41 -2.11 24.62
N ALA A 100 5.30 -1.32 25.20
CA ALA A 100 6.54 -0.90 24.56
C ALA A 100 7.50 -2.08 24.35
N GLY A 101 8.44 -1.93 23.41
CA GLY A 101 9.52 -2.91 23.17
C GLY A 101 9.10 -4.20 22.44
N GLN A 102 7.84 -4.30 21.99
CA GLN A 102 7.39 -5.43 21.18
C GLN A 102 7.79 -5.27 19.71
N ALA A 103 7.99 -6.38 19.01
CA ALA A 103 8.03 -6.39 17.56
C ALA A 103 6.67 -5.94 17.00
N ILE A 104 6.69 -4.94 16.12
CA ILE A 104 5.49 -4.31 15.54
C ILE A 104 5.42 -4.48 14.03
N ILE A 105 4.21 -4.34 13.51
CA ILE A 105 3.88 -4.31 12.08
C ILE A 105 2.76 -3.29 11.85
N VAL A 106 2.77 -2.63 10.69
CA VAL A 106 1.68 -1.77 10.26
C VAL A 106 0.65 -2.59 9.50
N HIS A 107 -0.58 -2.61 10.00
CA HIS A 107 -1.71 -3.38 9.52
C HIS A 107 -2.74 -2.49 8.82
N HIS A 108 -3.28 -2.95 7.69
CA HIS A 108 -4.40 -2.33 7.00
C HIS A 108 -5.73 -2.71 7.67
N ILE A 109 -6.43 -1.76 8.28
CA ILE A 109 -7.72 -1.97 8.95
C ILE A 109 -8.78 -2.46 7.95
N SER A 110 -8.88 -1.78 6.81
CA SER A 110 -9.61 -2.24 5.63
C SER A 110 -8.60 -2.87 4.66
N PRO A 111 -8.73 -4.17 4.33
CA PRO A 111 -7.72 -4.90 3.56
C PRO A 111 -7.31 -4.19 2.28
N TRP A 112 -6.00 -4.17 1.98
CA TRP A 112 -5.48 -3.55 0.76
C TRP A 112 -6.18 -4.03 -0.51
N ALA A 113 -6.51 -5.33 -0.59
CA ALA A 113 -7.12 -5.93 -1.76
C ALA A 113 -8.39 -5.18 -2.22
N THR A 114 -9.17 -4.67 -1.26
CA THR A 114 -10.42 -3.94 -1.48
C THR A 114 -10.24 -2.43 -1.38
N SER A 115 -9.49 -1.94 -0.39
CA SER A 115 -9.40 -0.50 -0.10
C SER A 115 -8.42 0.25 -0.98
N ARG A 116 -7.31 -0.41 -1.37
CA ARG A 116 -6.16 0.23 -2.01
C ARG A 116 -5.67 1.48 -1.27
N ASP A 117 -5.85 1.49 0.06
CA ASP A 117 -5.68 2.70 0.86
C ASP A 117 -4.48 2.57 1.82
N HIS A 118 -3.48 3.42 1.61
CA HIS A 118 -2.34 3.63 2.50
C HIS A 118 -2.50 4.86 3.41
N SER A 119 -3.69 5.44 3.50
CA SER A 119 -3.94 6.57 4.38
C SER A 119 -3.69 6.21 5.85
N ASP A 120 -3.30 7.22 6.61
CA ASP A 120 -3.11 7.11 8.06
C ASP A 120 -4.36 6.55 8.77
N ALA A 121 -5.56 6.90 8.29
CA ALA A 121 -6.83 6.42 8.83
C ALA A 121 -7.06 4.91 8.64
N ASN A 122 -6.41 4.30 7.65
CA ASN A 122 -6.54 2.87 7.35
C ASN A 122 -5.37 2.01 7.87
N LEU A 123 -4.38 2.63 8.51
CA LEU A 123 -3.18 1.94 8.99
C LEU A 123 -3.13 1.94 10.53
N ALA A 124 -2.94 0.77 11.13
CA ALA A 124 -2.80 0.60 12.58
C ALA A 124 -1.47 -0.07 12.92
N VAL A 125 -0.80 0.40 13.99
CA VAL A 125 0.42 -0.26 14.50
C VAL A 125 0.01 -1.39 15.44
N LEU A 126 0.41 -2.62 15.12
CA LEU A 126 0.09 -3.82 15.91
C LEU A 126 1.37 -4.56 16.30
N CYS A 127 1.39 -5.18 17.48
CA CYS A 127 2.37 -6.23 17.75
C CYS A 127 1.96 -7.52 17.02
N LEU A 128 2.90 -8.45 16.85
CA LEU A 128 2.68 -9.68 16.08
C LEU A 128 1.47 -10.50 16.59
N GLU A 129 1.26 -10.52 17.91
CA GLU A 129 0.10 -11.16 18.54
C GLU A 129 -1.24 -10.54 18.09
N HIS A 130 -1.38 -9.22 18.24
CA HIS A 130 -2.62 -8.54 17.83
C HIS A 130 -2.79 -8.50 16.31
N HIS A 131 -1.70 -8.53 15.55
CA HIS A 131 -1.75 -8.71 14.11
C HIS A 131 -2.36 -10.06 13.73
N ALA A 132 -1.93 -11.15 14.36
CA ALA A 132 -2.51 -12.48 14.14
C ALA A 132 -4.00 -12.48 14.50
N ARG A 133 -4.37 -11.89 15.65
CA ARG A 133 -5.77 -11.78 16.10
C ARG A 133 -6.66 -10.91 15.21
N ALA A 134 -6.10 -9.95 14.49
CA ALA A 134 -6.84 -9.16 13.50
C ALA A 134 -7.17 -9.97 12.24
N HIS A 135 -6.41 -11.05 11.97
CA HIS A 135 -6.64 -11.96 10.87
C HIS A 135 -7.44 -13.22 11.26
N SER A 136 -7.54 -13.54 12.55
CA SER A 136 -8.31 -14.68 13.04
C SER A 136 -9.73 -14.28 13.45
N ARG A 137 -10.61 -15.29 13.55
CA ARG A 137 -11.90 -15.17 14.21
C ARG A 137 -12.11 -16.39 15.10
N GLY A 138 -12.55 -16.16 16.33
CA GLY A 138 -13.00 -17.20 17.25
C GLY A 138 -14.47 -17.02 17.60
N ASP A 139 -15.13 -18.12 17.92
CA ASP A 139 -16.57 -18.15 18.22
C ASP A 139 -16.88 -17.76 19.67
N LEU A 140 -15.95 -18.01 20.59
CA LEU A 140 -16.12 -17.74 22.04
C LEU A 140 -15.47 -16.43 22.47
N GLU A 141 -14.45 -15.98 21.75
CA GLU A 141 -13.68 -14.79 22.12
C GLU A 141 -14.22 -13.53 21.46
N GLN A 142 -13.96 -12.38 22.10
CA GLN A 142 -14.29 -11.09 21.52
C GLN A 142 -13.28 -10.73 20.42
N ASN A 143 -13.69 -10.92 19.17
CA ASN A 143 -12.89 -10.69 17.97
C ASN A 143 -12.35 -9.25 17.87
N LEU A 144 -11.11 -9.10 17.39
CA LEU A 144 -10.51 -7.80 17.09
C LEU A 144 -11.01 -7.29 15.73
N THR A 145 -12.24 -6.79 15.70
CA THR A 145 -12.88 -6.31 14.48
C THR A 145 -12.25 -5.00 13.97
N PRO A 146 -12.40 -4.65 12.68
CA PRO A 146 -11.94 -3.37 12.15
C PRO A 146 -12.47 -2.15 12.93
N ARG A 147 -13.72 -2.22 13.43
CA ARG A 147 -14.30 -1.17 14.27
C ARG A 147 -13.56 -1.01 15.60
N ARG A 148 -13.28 -2.12 16.30
CA ARG A 148 -12.54 -2.10 17.57
C ARG A 148 -11.10 -1.66 17.36
N LEU A 149 -10.48 -2.06 16.25
CA LEU A 149 -9.14 -1.66 15.90
C LEU A 149 -9.04 -0.15 15.64
N ARG A 150 -10.02 0.46 14.95
CA ARG A 150 -10.10 1.93 14.81
C ARG A 150 -10.20 2.62 16.17
N ASP A 151 -11.13 2.19 17.01
CA ASP A 151 -11.31 2.78 18.34
C ASP A 151 -10.03 2.65 19.21
N SER A 152 -9.34 1.51 19.15
CA SER A 152 -8.05 1.34 19.85
C SER A 152 -6.95 2.25 19.30
N LYS A 153 -6.84 2.36 17.96
CA LYS A 153 -5.92 3.29 17.29
C LYS A 153 -6.19 4.72 17.72
N ASP A 154 -7.42 5.20 17.55
CA ASP A 154 -7.76 6.60 17.77
C ASP A 154 -7.52 7.02 19.23
N ARG A 155 -7.90 6.17 20.19
CA ARG A 155 -7.62 6.41 21.61
C ARG A 155 -6.12 6.45 21.90
N TRP A 156 -5.35 5.52 21.34
CA TRP A 156 -3.92 5.47 21.58
C TRP A 156 -3.20 6.69 20.99
N GLU A 157 -3.52 7.07 19.76
CA GLU A 157 -2.93 8.27 19.14
C GLU A 157 -3.31 9.55 19.90
N GLN A 158 -4.53 9.63 20.44
CA GLN A 158 -4.95 10.73 21.30
C GLN A 158 -4.13 10.78 22.61
N GLU A 159 -3.91 9.64 23.25
CA GLU A 159 -3.08 9.55 24.45
C GLU A 159 -1.62 9.92 24.16
N VAL A 160 -1.03 9.42 23.07
CA VAL A 160 0.32 9.79 22.63
C VAL A 160 0.46 11.29 22.42
N CYS A 161 -0.50 11.91 21.73
CA CYS A 161 -0.52 13.36 21.51
C CYS A 161 -0.49 14.14 22.84
N GLN A 162 -1.25 13.68 23.85
CA GLN A 162 -1.24 14.29 25.18
C GLN A 162 0.10 14.08 25.92
N LEU A 163 0.72 12.90 25.77
CA LEU A 163 2.03 12.60 26.36
C LEU A 163 3.14 13.44 25.73
N ASP A 164 3.13 13.62 24.41
CA ASP A 164 4.09 14.45 23.68
C ASP A 164 3.96 15.92 24.10
N ALA A 165 2.73 16.43 24.25
CA ALA A 165 2.48 17.79 24.72
C ALA A 165 3.01 18.04 26.14
N ARG A 166 2.90 17.05 27.04
CA ARG A 166 3.39 17.14 28.43
C ARG A 166 4.91 16.95 28.55
N GLY A 167 5.50 16.12 27.70
CA GLY A 167 6.94 15.85 27.67
C GLY A 167 7.77 16.99 27.08
N SER A 168 7.13 18.04 26.56
CA SER A 168 7.76 19.24 26.01
C SER A 168 8.01 20.33 27.07
N GLY A 169 7.91 20.01 28.37
CA GLY A 169 8.25 20.92 29.45
C GLY A 169 9.73 21.32 29.41
N PRO A 170 10.09 22.55 29.84
CA PRO A 170 11.47 23.02 29.76
C PRO A 170 12.34 22.14 30.66
N PHE A 171 13.37 21.53 30.06
CA PHE A 171 14.49 20.94 30.78
C PHE A 171 15.28 22.04 31.52
#